data_AF-A0A8J3B383-F1
#
_entry.id   AF-A0A8J3B383-F1
#
_cell.length_a   1.000
_cell.length_b   1.000
_cell.length_c   1.000
_cell.angle_alpha   90.00
_cell.angle_beta   90.00
_cell.angle_gamma   90.00
#
_symmetry.space_group_name_H-M   'P 1'
#
loop_
_entity.id
_entity.type
_entity.pdbx_description
1 polymer ?
#
loop_
_entity_poly.entity_id
_entity_poly.type
_entity_poly.pdbx_seq_one_letter_code
_entity_poly.pdbx_strand_id
1 'polypeptide(L)'
;MYRLTRPDVSPLIRTAAELSREWCAGHVIDGAPAYRHAAAVALKLEQHMNASDELVAAALLHDAPCLAPVDVDLDAVLTRRFGAEVTRIVRALETEHIRMEAATTPAPLCGDLPVLHASAADKIISVGGVVRRALAADHKPTYWATRKAFVRRIPYFRAFGAMAAAHLPSRMARELHHVVSRAHAMARRNREPGSAACGVDPNPR
;
A
#
# COMPACT_ATOMS: atom_id res chain seq x y z
N MET A 1 -21.40 -1.87 -8.96
CA MET A 1 -20.91 -3.25 -9.19
C MET A 1 -19.56 -3.14 -9.87
N TYR A 2 -18.49 -3.70 -9.30
CA TYR A 2 -17.11 -3.49 -9.75
C TYR A 2 -16.79 -4.29 -11.02
N ARG A 3 -16.01 -3.73 -11.96
CA ARG A 3 -15.68 -4.42 -13.22
C ARG A 3 -15.01 -5.78 -12.98
N LEU A 4 -14.12 -5.87 -11.99
CA LEU A 4 -13.39 -7.10 -11.63
C LEU A 4 -14.28 -8.30 -11.23
N THR A 5 -15.59 -8.10 -11.01
CA THR A 5 -16.54 -9.18 -10.69
C THR A 5 -17.55 -9.44 -11.81
N ARG A 6 -17.35 -8.87 -13.00
CA ARG A 6 -18.26 -9.02 -14.13
C ARG A 6 -17.73 -10.01 -15.18
N PRO A 7 -18.60 -10.64 -15.98
CA PRO A 7 -18.18 -11.54 -17.06
C PRO A 7 -17.51 -10.82 -18.25
N ASP A 8 -17.70 -9.50 -18.41
CA ASP A 8 -17.16 -8.66 -19.48
C ASP A 8 -15.85 -7.94 -19.10
N VAL A 9 -15.05 -8.52 -18.20
CA VAL A 9 -13.74 -7.94 -17.83
C VAL A 9 -12.83 -7.88 -19.05
N SER A 10 -12.28 -6.69 -19.30
CA SER A 10 -11.27 -6.38 -20.31
C SER A 10 -10.18 -7.46 -20.37
N PRO A 11 -9.79 -7.93 -21.57
CA PRO A 11 -8.70 -8.88 -21.73
C PRO A 11 -7.40 -8.43 -21.05
N LEU A 12 -7.10 -7.12 -21.07
CA LEU A 12 -5.91 -6.55 -20.42
C LEU A 12 -5.91 -6.81 -18.91
N ILE A 13 -7.02 -6.50 -18.25
CA ILE A 13 -7.19 -6.68 -16.79
C ILE A 13 -7.13 -8.17 -16.42
N ARG A 14 -7.73 -9.03 -17.25
CA ARG A 14 -7.73 -10.48 -17.03
C ARG A 14 -6.32 -11.06 -17.08
N THR A 15 -5.57 -10.73 -18.13
CA THR A 15 -4.17 -11.14 -18.29
C THR A 15 -3.30 -10.61 -17.15
N ALA A 16 -3.52 -9.35 -16.73
CA ALA A 16 -2.80 -8.77 -15.59
C ALA A 16 -3.12 -9.49 -14.28
N ALA A 17 -4.39 -9.86 -14.06
CA ALA A 17 -4.80 -10.61 -12.88
C ALA A 17 -4.22 -12.03 -12.87
N GLU A 18 -4.15 -12.71 -14.02
CA GLU A 18 -3.53 -14.03 -14.15
C GLU A 18 -2.03 -13.98 -13.84
N LEU A 19 -1.30 -13.05 -14.45
CA LEU A 19 0.13 -12.87 -14.19
C LEU A 19 0.40 -12.46 -12.73
N SER A 20 -0.44 -11.57 -12.18
CA SER A 20 -0.35 -11.18 -10.77
C SER A 20 -0.56 -12.38 -9.84
N ARG A 21 -1.51 -13.28 -10.12
CA ARG A 21 -1.69 -14.51 -9.33
C ARG A 21 -0.46 -15.40 -9.38
N GLU A 22 0.12 -15.56 -10.56
CA GLU A 22 1.32 -16.37 -10.78
C GLU A 22 2.49 -15.84 -9.95
N TRP A 23 2.85 -14.56 -10.13
CA TRP A 23 3.98 -13.95 -9.43
C TRP A 23 3.74 -13.74 -7.93
N CYS A 24 2.49 -13.59 -7.51
CA CYS A 24 2.17 -13.51 -6.08
C CYS A 24 2.08 -14.88 -5.39
N ALA A 25 2.18 -16.00 -6.12
CA ALA A 25 1.99 -17.33 -5.54
C ALA A 25 3.04 -17.62 -4.45
N GLY A 26 2.57 -18.02 -3.26
CA GLY A 26 3.44 -18.29 -2.11
C GLY A 26 3.92 -17.03 -1.35
N HIS A 27 3.68 -15.82 -1.87
CA HIS A 27 4.07 -14.58 -1.21
C HIS A 27 2.99 -14.04 -0.27
N VAL A 28 3.45 -13.37 0.79
CA VAL A 28 2.60 -12.75 1.81
C VAL A 28 2.96 -11.28 1.95
N ILE A 29 1.97 -10.40 1.79
CA ILE A 29 2.09 -8.97 2.04
C ILE A 29 1.21 -8.63 3.24
N ASP A 30 1.81 -7.95 4.21
CA ASP A 30 1.08 -7.47 5.39
C ASP A 30 0.38 -8.58 6.19
N GLY A 31 0.77 -9.85 6.05
CA GLY A 31 0.11 -10.98 6.71
C GLY A 31 -1.15 -11.50 5.99
N ALA A 32 -1.31 -11.19 4.70
CA ALA A 32 -2.30 -11.79 3.82
C ALA A 32 -1.63 -12.25 2.50
N PRO A 33 -2.23 -13.18 1.73
CA PRO A 33 -1.70 -13.56 0.42
C PRO A 33 -1.50 -12.34 -0.49
N ALA A 34 -0.35 -12.23 -1.15
CA ALA A 34 0.03 -11.05 -1.94
C ALA A 34 -0.98 -10.71 -3.05
N TYR A 35 -1.51 -11.72 -3.76
CA TYR A 35 -2.52 -11.47 -4.81
C TYR A 35 -3.79 -10.81 -4.25
N ARG A 36 -4.20 -11.16 -3.03
CA ARG A 36 -5.38 -10.56 -2.39
C ARG A 36 -5.17 -9.07 -2.13
N HIS A 37 -3.93 -8.67 -1.82
CA HIS A 37 -3.55 -7.27 -1.69
C HIS A 37 -3.70 -6.54 -3.03
N ALA A 38 -2.99 -7.00 -4.06
CA ALA A 38 -3.05 -6.41 -5.39
C ALA A 38 -4.48 -6.29 -5.95
N ALA A 39 -5.28 -7.35 -5.84
CA ALA A 39 -6.69 -7.33 -6.26
C ALA A 39 -7.53 -6.31 -5.46
N ALA A 40 -7.26 -6.16 -4.15
CA ALA A 40 -7.95 -5.17 -3.33
C ALA A 40 -7.56 -3.72 -3.71
N VAL A 41 -6.31 -3.48 -4.12
CA VAL A 41 -5.85 -2.17 -4.63
C VAL A 41 -6.59 -1.82 -5.92
N ALA A 42 -6.65 -2.74 -6.87
CA ALA A 42 -7.38 -2.55 -8.12
C ALA A 42 -8.88 -2.29 -7.89
N LEU A 43 -9.52 -3.05 -7.00
CA LEU A 43 -10.92 -2.80 -6.59
C LEU A 43 -11.09 -1.43 -5.90
N LYS A 44 -10.11 -0.98 -5.12
CA LYS A 44 -10.15 0.32 -4.44
C LYS A 44 -10.14 1.48 -5.42
N LEU A 45 -9.39 1.37 -6.52
CA LEU A 45 -9.45 2.37 -7.60
C LEU A 45 -10.86 2.45 -8.20
N GLU A 46 -11.41 1.32 -8.62
CA GLU A 46 -12.76 1.23 -9.20
C GLU A 46 -13.88 1.69 -8.23
N GLN A 47 -13.62 1.68 -6.92
CA GLN A 47 -14.54 2.21 -5.91
C GLN A 47 -14.63 3.72 -5.87
N HIS A 48 -13.55 4.40 -6.25
CA HIS A 48 -13.44 5.85 -6.14
C HIS A 48 -13.52 6.57 -7.47
N MET A 49 -13.28 5.87 -8.57
CA MET A 49 -13.25 6.44 -9.91
C MET A 49 -13.52 5.38 -10.97
N ASN A 50 -13.81 5.82 -12.18
CA ASN A 50 -13.81 4.98 -13.37
C ASN A 50 -12.36 4.91 -13.88
N ALA A 51 -11.55 3.99 -13.36
CA ALA A 51 -10.16 3.88 -13.78
C ALA A 51 -10.06 3.35 -15.22
N SER A 52 -8.97 3.71 -15.91
CA SER A 52 -8.67 3.08 -17.21
C SER A 52 -8.24 1.64 -16.99
N ASP A 53 -8.36 0.81 -18.04
CA ASP A 53 -7.97 -0.59 -17.96
C ASP A 53 -6.46 -0.72 -17.69
N GLU A 54 -5.63 0.18 -18.22
CA GLU A 54 -4.19 0.24 -17.96
C GLU A 54 -3.89 0.56 -16.49
N LEU A 55 -4.61 1.50 -15.89
CA LEU A 55 -4.43 1.84 -14.48
C LEU A 55 -4.83 0.67 -13.56
N VAL A 56 -5.93 -0.02 -13.89
CA VAL A 56 -6.35 -1.24 -13.16
C VAL A 56 -5.33 -2.36 -13.34
N ALA A 57 -4.82 -2.59 -14.55
CA ALA A 57 -3.78 -3.58 -14.83
C ALA A 57 -2.48 -3.25 -14.08
N ALA A 58 -2.04 -1.99 -14.08
CA ALA A 58 -0.87 -1.55 -13.35
C ALA A 58 -1.04 -1.73 -11.84
N ALA A 59 -2.22 -1.45 -11.29
CA ALA A 59 -2.52 -1.70 -9.88
C ALA A 59 -2.47 -3.19 -9.52
N LEU A 60 -2.92 -4.09 -10.39
CA LEU A 60 -2.79 -5.53 -10.20
C LEU A 60 -1.32 -6.01 -10.22
N LEU A 61 -0.46 -5.30 -10.96
CA LEU A 61 0.94 -5.66 -11.18
C LEU A 61 1.90 -4.80 -10.35
N HIS A 62 1.42 -3.93 -9.47
CA HIS A 62 2.28 -2.93 -8.81
C HIS A 62 3.37 -3.54 -7.92
N ASP A 63 3.12 -4.72 -7.34
CA ASP A 63 4.11 -5.45 -6.54
C ASP A 63 5.06 -6.33 -7.39
N ALA A 64 4.85 -6.42 -8.70
CA ALA A 64 5.67 -7.25 -9.59
C ALA A 64 7.18 -7.00 -9.48
N PRO A 65 7.68 -5.76 -9.33
CA PRO A 65 9.12 -5.52 -9.16
C PRO A 65 9.73 -6.25 -7.96
N CYS A 66 8.94 -6.52 -6.93
CA CYS A 66 9.38 -7.24 -5.74
C CYS A 66 9.11 -8.74 -5.80
N LEU A 67 8.19 -9.20 -6.66
CA LEU A 67 7.62 -10.55 -6.62
C LEU A 67 7.81 -11.37 -7.90
N ALA A 68 8.16 -10.73 -9.01
CA ALA A 68 8.46 -11.45 -10.25
C ALA A 68 9.71 -12.34 -10.08
N PRO A 69 9.81 -13.47 -10.81
CA PRO A 69 11.03 -14.27 -10.84
C PRO A 69 12.25 -13.42 -11.23
N VAL A 70 13.38 -13.65 -10.55
CA VAL A 70 14.59 -12.83 -10.68
C VAL A 70 15.25 -12.88 -12.07
N ASP A 71 14.96 -13.92 -12.85
CA ASP A 71 15.48 -14.16 -14.19
C ASP A 71 14.59 -13.56 -15.30
N VAL A 72 13.44 -12.99 -14.94
CA VAL A 72 12.53 -12.34 -15.88
C VAL A 72 12.96 -10.91 -16.16
N ASP A 73 13.09 -10.56 -17.44
CA ASP A 73 13.13 -9.16 -17.88
C ASP A 73 11.73 -8.54 -17.71
N LEU A 74 11.53 -7.93 -16.54
CA LEU A 74 10.24 -7.36 -16.15
C LEU A 74 9.76 -6.28 -17.11
N ASP A 75 10.64 -5.39 -17.58
CA ASP A 75 10.25 -4.29 -18.47
C ASP A 75 9.82 -4.80 -19.83
N ALA A 76 10.55 -5.77 -20.39
CA ALA A 76 10.19 -6.39 -21.65
C ALA A 76 8.85 -7.15 -21.54
N VAL A 77 8.63 -7.89 -20.44
CA VAL A 77 7.37 -8.60 -20.22
C VAL A 77 6.20 -7.62 -20.09
N LEU A 78 6.34 -6.59 -19.23
CA LEU A 78 5.28 -5.63 -19.00
C LEU A 78 4.95 -4.84 -20.27
N THR A 79 5.97 -4.34 -20.97
CA THR A 79 5.79 -3.53 -22.18
C THR A 79 5.13 -4.34 -23.29
N ARG A 80 5.59 -5.58 -23.50
CA ARG A 80 5.05 -6.45 -24.57
C ARG A 80 3.63 -6.91 -24.30
N ARG A 81 3.27 -7.23 -23.04
CA ARG A 81 1.96 -7.80 -22.70
C ARG A 81 0.91 -6.75 -22.36
N PHE A 82 1.31 -5.61 -21.80
CA PHE A 82 0.38 -4.62 -21.25
C PHE A 82 0.62 -3.19 -21.77
N GLY A 83 1.67 -2.97 -22.56
CA GLY A 83 2.00 -1.67 -23.13
C GLY A 83 2.92 -0.82 -22.24
N ALA A 84 3.43 0.26 -22.85
CA ALA A 84 4.37 1.16 -22.20
C ALA A 84 3.78 1.89 -20.99
N GLU A 85 2.48 2.22 -21.02
CA GLU A 85 1.84 2.96 -19.94
C GLU A 85 1.73 2.15 -18.65
N VAL A 86 1.36 0.87 -18.74
CA VAL A 86 1.34 -0.03 -17.58
C VAL A 86 2.74 -0.17 -16.97
N THR A 87 3.75 -0.37 -17.83
CA THR A 87 5.16 -0.48 -17.42
C THR A 87 5.61 0.78 -16.69
N ARG A 88 5.31 1.96 -17.26
CA ARG A 88 5.64 3.26 -16.69
C ARG A 88 5.02 3.45 -15.30
N ILE A 89 3.74 3.13 -15.14
CA ILE A 89 3.04 3.25 -13.85
C ILE A 89 3.66 2.29 -12.82
N VAL A 90 3.90 1.02 -13.19
CA VAL A 90 4.50 0.03 -12.28
C VAL A 90 5.88 0.48 -11.80
N ARG A 91 6.74 0.97 -12.70
CA ARG A 91 8.08 1.48 -12.31
C ARG A 91 8.03 2.76 -11.49
N ALA A 92 7.06 3.63 -11.73
CA ALA A 92 6.86 4.80 -10.90
C ALA A 92 6.40 4.43 -9.48
N LEU A 93 5.56 3.41 -9.34
CA LEU A 93 5.15 2.87 -8.04
C LEU A 93 6.32 2.19 -7.31
N GLU A 94 7.14 1.42 -8.01
CA GLU A 94 8.38 0.84 -7.46
C GLU A 94 9.30 1.94 -6.91
N THR A 95 9.54 2.99 -7.70
CA THR A 95 10.38 4.12 -7.29
C THR A 95 9.81 4.80 -6.03
N GLU A 96 8.49 4.91 -5.95
CA GLU A 96 7.81 5.44 -4.76
C GLU A 96 7.97 4.53 -3.54
N HIS A 97 7.85 3.21 -3.71
CA HIS A 97 8.08 2.23 -2.67
C HIS A 97 9.52 2.30 -2.15
N ILE A 98 10.52 2.29 -3.04
CA ILE A 98 11.95 2.42 -2.68
C ILE A 98 12.18 3.70 -1.86
N ARG A 99 11.57 4.83 -2.26
CA ARG A 99 11.66 6.08 -1.51
C ARG A 99 10.97 5.99 -0.15
N MET A 100 9.81 5.36 -0.05
CA MET A 100 9.14 5.13 1.22
C MET A 100 9.97 4.26 2.17
N GLU A 101 10.78 3.34 1.63
CA GLU A 101 11.70 2.52 2.44
C GLU A 101 12.93 3.31 2.90
N ALA A 102 13.47 4.17 2.04
CA ALA A 102 14.69 4.93 2.29
C ALA A 102 14.49 6.27 3.03
N ALA A 103 13.33 6.91 2.89
CA ALA A 103 13.10 8.30 3.29
C ALA A 103 11.85 8.48 4.15
N THR A 104 11.81 9.59 4.90
CA THR A 104 10.65 9.97 5.71
C THR A 104 9.67 10.91 4.99
N THR A 105 10.06 11.44 3.81
CA THR A 105 9.29 12.44 3.08
C THR A 105 9.08 12.00 1.62
N PRO A 106 7.83 12.01 1.11
CA PRO A 106 7.55 11.67 -0.28
C PRO A 106 8.06 12.76 -1.24
N ALA A 107 8.44 12.34 -2.45
CA ALA A 107 8.65 13.26 -3.56
C ALA A 107 7.29 13.78 -4.08
N PRO A 108 7.24 14.97 -4.72
CA PRO A 108 6.03 15.43 -5.39
C PRO A 108 5.60 14.45 -6.49
N LEU A 109 4.41 13.89 -6.36
CA LEU A 109 3.74 13.06 -7.38
C LEU A 109 2.62 13.82 -8.10
N CYS A 110 2.47 15.11 -7.82
CA CYS A 110 1.31 15.92 -8.20
C CYS A 110 1.09 16.09 -9.71
N GLY A 111 2.09 15.75 -10.55
CA GLY A 111 1.98 15.81 -12.01
C GLY A 111 1.54 14.50 -12.68
N ASP A 112 1.57 13.37 -11.97
CA ASP A 112 1.30 12.04 -12.53
C ASP A 112 0.10 11.41 -11.82
N LEU A 113 -1.09 11.83 -12.25
CA LEU A 113 -2.35 11.45 -11.61
C LEU A 113 -2.58 9.93 -11.57
N PRO A 114 -2.33 9.14 -12.64
CA PRO A 114 -2.46 7.69 -12.58
C PRO A 114 -1.62 7.05 -11.48
N VAL A 115 -0.33 7.43 -11.37
CA VAL A 115 0.57 6.91 -10.33
C VAL A 115 0.10 7.36 -8.94
N LEU A 116 -0.31 8.63 -8.80
CA LEU A 116 -0.83 9.15 -7.54
C LEU A 116 -2.07 8.37 -7.07
N HIS A 117 -3.01 8.08 -7.98
CA HIS A 117 -4.23 7.33 -7.69
C HIS A 117 -3.90 5.89 -7.28
N ALA A 118 -3.06 5.19 -8.04
CA ALA A 118 -2.65 3.83 -7.69
C ALA A 118 -1.91 3.77 -6.35
N SER A 119 -0.98 4.68 -6.11
CA SER A 119 -0.22 4.76 -4.85
C SER A 119 -1.12 5.07 -3.65
N ALA A 120 -2.13 5.93 -3.82
CA ALA A 120 -3.13 6.21 -2.79
C ALA A 120 -4.01 4.98 -2.50
N ALA A 121 -4.42 4.23 -3.52
CA ALA A 121 -5.20 3.01 -3.36
C ALA A 121 -4.41 1.93 -2.61
N ASP A 122 -3.15 1.71 -2.98
CA ASP A 122 -2.24 0.81 -2.27
C ASP A 122 -2.14 1.18 -0.79
N LYS A 123 -1.84 2.44 -0.49
CA LYS A 123 -1.73 2.91 0.90
C LYS A 123 -3.02 2.74 1.69
N ILE A 124 -4.20 2.97 1.08
CA ILE A 124 -5.49 2.73 1.74
C ILE A 124 -5.62 1.25 2.14
N ILE A 125 -5.28 0.33 1.24
CA ILE A 125 -5.39 -1.11 1.49
C ILE A 125 -4.35 -1.59 2.51
N SER A 126 -3.08 -1.22 2.32
CA SER A 126 -1.96 -1.58 3.20
C SER A 126 -2.17 -1.06 4.63
N VAL A 127 -2.33 0.26 4.78
CA VAL A 127 -2.55 0.90 6.10
C VAL A 127 -3.85 0.41 6.73
N GLY A 128 -4.93 0.34 5.96
CA GLY A 128 -6.22 -0.16 6.44
C GLY A 128 -6.16 -1.61 6.91
N GLY A 129 -5.40 -2.46 6.21
CA GLY A 129 -5.14 -3.84 6.61
C GLY A 129 -4.44 -3.95 7.96
N VAL A 130 -3.37 -3.17 8.15
CA VAL A 130 -2.62 -3.13 9.42
C VAL A 130 -3.51 -2.66 10.56
N VAL A 131 -4.32 -1.61 10.33
CA VAL A 131 -5.28 -1.11 11.34
C VAL A 131 -6.33 -2.16 11.69
N ARG A 132 -6.94 -2.82 10.71
CA ARG A 132 -7.97 -3.85 10.96
C ARG A 132 -7.43 -5.00 11.80
N ARG A 133 -6.26 -5.53 11.45
CA ARG A 133 -5.62 -6.61 12.22
C ARG A 133 -5.18 -6.14 13.61
N ALA A 134 -4.75 -4.88 13.76
CA ALA A 134 -4.44 -4.32 15.08
C ALA A 134 -5.68 -4.27 15.98
N LEU A 135 -6.86 -4.01 15.42
CA LEU A 135 -8.12 -4.01 16.18
C LEU A 135 -8.53 -5.42 16.59
N ALA A 136 -8.30 -6.39 15.71
CA ALA A 136 -8.60 -7.81 15.93
C ALA A 136 -7.57 -8.53 16.81
N ALA A 137 -6.40 -7.92 17.09
CA ALA A 137 -5.37 -8.54 17.90
C ALA A 137 -5.76 -8.59 19.39
N ASP A 138 -5.54 -9.75 20.01
CA ASP A 138 -5.73 -9.98 21.44
C ASP A 138 -4.84 -9.06 22.28
N HIS A 139 -3.55 -9.02 21.95
CA HIS A 139 -2.58 -8.16 22.63
C HIS A 139 -2.05 -7.04 21.70
N LYS A 140 -2.71 -5.89 21.74
CA LYS A 140 -2.44 -4.73 20.86
C LYS A 140 -1.03 -4.15 21.01
N PRO A 141 -0.46 -3.98 22.23
CA PRO A 141 0.92 -3.52 22.36
C PRO A 141 1.92 -4.43 21.64
N THR A 142 1.81 -5.75 21.82
CA THR A 142 2.68 -6.73 21.14
C THR A 142 2.51 -6.67 19.63
N TYR A 143 1.26 -6.54 19.14
CA TYR A 143 0.99 -6.40 17.70
C TYR A 143 1.74 -5.20 17.08
N TRP A 144 1.79 -4.06 17.79
CA TRP A 144 2.48 -2.87 17.31
C TRP A 144 4.01 -2.97 17.50
N ALA A 145 4.47 -3.61 18.58
CA ALA A 145 5.89 -3.84 18.85
C ALA A 145 6.58 -4.68 17.76
N THR A 146 5.86 -5.62 17.11
CA THR A 146 6.38 -6.40 15.99
C THR A 146 6.38 -5.67 14.65
N ARG A 147 5.78 -4.47 14.56
CA ARG A 147 5.59 -3.71 13.30
C ARG A 147 6.43 -2.45 13.21
N LYS A 148 7.66 -2.51 13.74
CA LYS A 148 8.58 -1.36 13.78
C LYS A 148 8.78 -0.71 12.40
N ALA A 149 8.91 -1.51 11.33
CA ALA A 149 9.05 -0.99 9.97
C ALA A 149 7.83 -0.17 9.53
N PHE A 150 6.62 -0.68 9.71
CA PHE A 150 5.39 0.05 9.41
C PHE A 150 5.27 1.34 10.25
N VAL A 151 5.56 1.26 11.56
CA VAL A 151 5.49 2.44 12.46
C VAL A 151 6.45 3.54 12.00
N ARG A 152 7.64 3.19 11.51
CA ARG A 152 8.59 4.15 10.92
C ARG A 152 8.08 4.82 9.64
N ARG A 153 7.19 4.17 8.88
CA ARG A 153 6.59 4.69 7.62
C ARG A 153 5.37 5.61 7.85
N ILE A 154 4.81 5.65 9.06
CA ILE A 154 3.63 6.50 9.35
C ILE A 154 3.84 7.99 9.00
N PRO A 155 4.98 8.63 9.33
CA PRO A 155 5.24 10.01 8.91
C PRO A 155 5.18 10.19 7.38
N TYR A 156 5.74 9.25 6.63
CA TYR A 156 5.71 9.25 5.17
C TYR A 156 4.26 9.20 4.66
N PHE A 157 3.44 8.27 5.15
CA PHE A 157 2.03 8.16 4.75
C PHE A 157 1.23 9.43 5.04
N ARG A 158 1.52 10.12 6.16
CA ARG A 158 0.88 11.40 6.50
C ARG A 158 1.27 12.50 5.53
N ALA A 159 2.55 12.64 5.23
CA ALA A 159 3.04 13.63 4.28
C ALA A 159 2.48 13.37 2.88
N PHE A 160 2.47 12.10 2.44
CA PHE A 160 1.89 11.69 1.16
C PHE A 160 0.41 12.06 1.09
N GLY A 161 -0.37 11.70 2.11
CA GLY A 161 -1.81 11.99 2.14
C GLY A 161 -2.12 13.49 2.11
N ALA A 162 -1.31 14.32 2.78
CA ALA A 162 -1.46 15.77 2.75
C ALA A 162 -1.18 16.35 1.36
N MET A 163 -0.09 15.91 0.70
CA MET A 163 0.28 16.36 -0.64
C MET A 163 -0.71 15.89 -1.71
N ALA A 164 -1.20 14.65 -1.60
CA ALA A 164 -2.10 14.05 -2.57
C ALA A 164 -3.53 14.62 -2.50
N ALA A 165 -3.95 15.14 -1.34
CA ALA A 165 -5.35 15.45 -1.06
C ALA A 165 -6.05 16.33 -2.11
N ALA A 166 -5.36 17.33 -2.66
CA ALA A 166 -5.90 18.24 -3.66
C ALA A 166 -6.09 17.60 -5.06
N HIS A 167 -5.45 16.45 -5.30
CA HIS A 167 -5.40 15.78 -6.61
C HIS A 167 -6.14 14.43 -6.63
N LEU A 168 -6.65 14.00 -5.48
CA LEU A 168 -7.43 12.77 -5.34
C LEU A 168 -8.93 13.06 -5.41
N PRO A 169 -9.75 12.10 -5.88
CA PRO A 169 -11.19 12.15 -5.64
C PRO A 169 -11.49 12.37 -4.15
N SER A 170 -12.39 13.30 -3.81
CA SER A 170 -12.57 13.76 -2.43
C SER A 170 -12.87 12.62 -1.43
N ARG A 171 -13.61 11.59 -1.87
CA ARG A 171 -13.90 10.40 -1.07
C ARG A 171 -12.63 9.58 -0.79
N MET A 172 -11.77 9.42 -1.79
CA MET A 172 -10.49 8.70 -1.67
C MET A 172 -9.52 9.45 -0.76
N ALA A 173 -9.43 10.78 -0.91
CA ALA A 173 -8.62 11.64 -0.04
C ALA A 173 -9.05 11.52 1.43
N ARG A 174 -10.36 11.57 1.71
CA ARG A 174 -10.91 11.38 3.06
C ARG A 174 -10.62 10.00 3.63
N GLU A 175 -10.76 8.95 2.81
CA GLU A 175 -10.48 7.57 3.24
C GLU A 175 -9.01 7.37 3.57
N LEU A 176 -8.10 7.84 2.71
CA LEU A 176 -6.66 7.82 2.95
C LEU A 176 -6.30 8.57 4.24
N HIS A 177 -6.82 9.80 4.41
CA HIS A 177 -6.63 10.57 5.63
C HIS A 177 -7.10 9.79 6.87
N HIS A 178 -8.30 9.20 6.80
CA HIS A 178 -8.87 8.46 7.91
C HIS A 178 -8.00 7.27 8.35
N VAL A 179 -7.61 6.41 7.40
CA VAL A 179 -6.83 5.21 7.75
C VAL A 179 -5.44 5.56 8.28
N VAL A 180 -4.79 6.59 7.71
CA VAL A 180 -3.47 7.05 8.15
C VAL A 180 -3.54 7.70 9.54
N SER A 181 -4.51 8.57 9.77
CA SER A 181 -4.72 9.21 11.08
C SER A 181 -5.01 8.17 12.16
N ARG A 182 -5.80 7.14 11.85
CA ARG A 182 -6.10 6.03 12.76
C ARG A 182 -4.85 5.19 13.06
N ALA A 183 -4.07 4.83 12.04
CA ALA A 183 -2.80 4.13 12.22
C ALA A 183 -1.83 4.91 13.12
N HIS A 184 -1.71 6.22 12.89
CA HIS A 184 -0.87 7.09 13.71
C HIS A 184 -1.31 7.13 15.18
N ALA A 185 -2.62 7.31 15.42
CA ALA A 185 -3.17 7.32 16.77
C ALA A 185 -2.94 5.99 17.51
N MET A 186 -3.18 4.86 16.84
CA MET A 186 -2.99 3.53 17.42
C MET A 186 -1.51 3.24 17.70
N ALA A 187 -0.63 3.54 16.76
CA ALA A 187 0.82 3.36 16.94
C ALA A 187 1.33 4.19 18.11
N ARG A 188 0.87 5.45 18.28
CA ARG A 188 1.25 6.29 19.42
C ARG A 188 0.79 5.73 20.76
N ARG A 189 -0.47 5.28 20.85
CA ARG A 189 -1.04 4.73 22.10
C ARG A 189 -0.39 3.42 22.54
N ASN A 190 0.16 2.66 21.59
CA ASN A 190 0.75 1.35 21.82
C ASN A 190 2.28 1.37 21.75
N ARG A 191 2.92 2.55 21.72
CA ARG A 191 4.34 2.63 22.08
C ARG A 191 4.42 2.28 23.55
N GLU A 192 5.20 1.25 23.86
CA GLU A 192 5.47 0.90 25.25
C GLU A 192 5.94 2.17 25.99
N PRO A 193 5.32 2.52 27.13
CA PRO A 193 5.94 3.45 28.05
C PRO A 193 7.19 2.75 28.59
N GLY A 194 8.33 2.97 27.93
CA GLY A 194 9.61 2.67 28.54
C GLY A 194 9.74 3.51 29.80
N SER A 195 9.80 2.84 30.96
CA SER A 195 10.55 3.30 32.12
C SER A 195 10.13 4.66 32.73
N ALA A 196 8.91 4.77 33.25
CA ALA A 196 8.78 5.51 34.50
C ALA A 196 9.51 4.67 35.56
N ALA A 197 10.67 5.15 35.98
CA ALA A 197 11.54 4.50 36.94
C ALA A 197 10.74 3.88 38.09
N CYS A 198 11.00 2.61 38.38
CA CYS A 198 11.04 2.17 39.77
C CYS A 198 12.04 3.08 40.49
N GLY A 199 11.57 4.21 41.00
CA GLY A 199 12.22 4.96 42.06
C GLY A 199 12.06 4.15 43.34
N VAL A 200 12.77 3.02 43.40
CA VAL A 200 13.16 2.45 44.68
C VAL A 200 14.39 3.24 45.07
N ASP A 201 14.20 4.21 45.96
CA ASP A 201 15.28 4.86 46.67
C ASP A 201 15.94 3.79 47.55
N PRO A 202 17.20 3.36 47.31
CA PRO A 202 17.88 2.54 48.27
C PRO A 202 18.52 3.49 49.29
N ASN A 203 17.90 3.53 50.46
CA ASN A 203 18.54 3.68 51.77
C ASN A 203 18.54 5.10 52.39
N PRO A 204 17.80 5.28 53.51
CA PRO A 204 18.14 6.28 54.51
C PRO A 204 19.15 5.68 55.49
N ARG A 205 20.41 6.10 55.40
CA ARG A 205 21.36 6.06 56.52
C ARG A 205 22.24 7.29 56.49
#